data_AF-A0AAW2YDT9-F1
#
_entry.id   AF-A0AAW2YDT9-F1
#
_cell.length_a   1.000
_cell.length_b   1.000
_cell.length_c   1.000
_cell.angle_alpha   90.00
_cell.angle_beta   90.00
_cell.angle_gamma   90.00
#
_symmetry.space_group_name_H-M   'P 1'
#
loop_
_entity.id
_entity.type
_entity.pdbx_description
1 polymer ?
#
loop_
_entity_poly.entity_id
_entity_poly.type
_entity_poly.pdbx_seq_one_letter_code
_entity_poly.pdbx_strand_id
1 'polypeptide(L)'
;MLNIEVSSAEFPASIGELFHLRYLNLDINPVYSHGNFQWTINTIEMIPNLKKLRVTYTDMSTGKWEKYGLNNLINLCQLEKLSISYITFNVASDPFPEGFAFPLKLKKLSLVGCRLPWQGLTVVGSLPYLEVLKLKSDSLVGRCWKSKQGEYPQLKYLLMQDLDIEYWQMEDTAFPTSSAP
;
A
#
# COMPACT_ATOMS: atom_id res chain seq x y z
N MET A 1 -18.58 0.84 8.72
CA MET A 1 -17.53 0.43 7.76
C MET A 1 -18.27 0.30 6.45
N LEU A 2 -17.94 1.11 5.43
CA LEU A 2 -18.58 0.99 4.13
C LEU A 2 -17.76 0.00 3.32
N ASN A 3 -18.32 -1.18 3.09
CA ASN A 3 -17.78 -2.14 2.12
C ASN A 3 -18.44 -1.81 0.80
N ILE A 4 -17.67 -1.33 -0.16
CA ILE A 4 -18.18 -1.09 -1.51
C ILE A 4 -17.60 -2.23 -2.35
N GLU A 5 -18.45 -3.18 -2.71
CA GLU A 5 -18.17 -4.02 -3.87
C GLU A 5 -18.34 -3.12 -5.09
N VAL A 6 -17.23 -2.65 -5.65
CA VAL A 6 -17.26 -1.80 -6.85
C VAL A 6 -17.46 -2.73 -8.05
N SER A 7 -18.69 -3.25 -8.20
CA SER A 7 -19.12 -3.94 -9.41
C SER A 7 -19.48 -2.96 -10.54
N SER A 8 -19.61 -1.67 -10.23
CA SER A 8 -19.80 -0.59 -11.21
C SER A 8 -18.67 0.45 -11.11
N ALA A 9 -18.05 0.75 -12.25
CA ALA A 9 -16.82 1.50 -12.49
C ALA A 9 -16.68 2.93 -11.91
N GLU A 10 -17.62 3.44 -11.13
CA GLU A 10 -17.59 4.81 -10.64
C GLU A 10 -17.93 4.83 -9.16
N PHE A 11 -17.11 5.53 -8.36
CA PHE A 11 -17.59 6.04 -7.08
C PHE A 11 -18.82 6.88 -7.42
N PRO A 12 -20.03 6.55 -6.92
CA PRO A 12 -21.22 7.22 -7.40
C PRO A 12 -21.10 8.71 -7.13
N ALA A 13 -20.96 9.53 -8.17
CA ALA A 13 -21.00 10.99 -8.08
C ALA A 13 -22.30 11.46 -7.38
N SER A 14 -23.32 10.60 -7.41
CA SER A 14 -24.63 10.74 -6.80
C SER A 14 -24.70 10.53 -5.27
N ILE A 15 -23.61 10.12 -4.59
CA ILE A 15 -23.62 9.96 -3.12
C ILE A 15 -23.24 11.25 -2.36
N GLY A 16 -22.86 12.32 -3.07
CA GLY A 16 -22.37 13.55 -2.45
C GLY A 16 -20.98 13.36 -1.83
N GLU A 17 -20.36 14.45 -1.38
CA GLU A 17 -19.08 14.39 -0.70
C GLU A 17 -19.14 13.38 0.46
N LEU A 18 -18.27 12.39 0.45
CA LEU A 18 -18.17 11.36 1.49
C LEU A 18 -17.27 11.85 2.62
N PHE A 19 -17.47 13.09 3.05
CA PHE A 19 -16.66 13.77 4.06
C PHE A 19 -16.70 13.07 5.43
N HIS A 20 -17.73 12.27 5.71
CA HIS A 20 -17.80 11.45 6.91
C HIS A 20 -17.08 10.10 6.79
N LEU A 21 -16.72 9.67 5.58
CA LEU A 21 -16.12 8.36 5.35
C LEU A 21 -14.70 8.33 5.93
N ARG A 22 -14.52 7.46 6.93
CA ARG A 22 -13.21 7.23 7.57
C ARG A 22 -12.57 5.93 7.13
N TYR A 23 -13.37 4.99 6.64
CA TYR A 23 -12.97 3.61 6.37
C TYR A 23 -13.56 3.15 5.06
N LEU A 24 -12.70 2.69 4.16
CA LEU A 24 -13.08 2.20 2.86
C LEU A 24 -12.36 0.88 2.60
N ASN A 25 -13.13 -0.12 2.20
CA ASN A 25 -12.62 -1.37 1.66
C ASN A 25 -13.12 -1.51 0.23
N LEU A 26 -12.20 -1.74 -0.70
CA LEU A 26 -12.47 -1.92 -2.12
C LEU A 26 -11.90 -3.27 -2.58
N ASP A 27 -12.76 -4.07 -3.18
CA ASP A 27 -12.36 -5.28 -3.90
C ASP A 27 -12.55 -5.03 -5.40
N ILE A 28 -11.44 -4.96 -6.12
CA ILE A 28 -11.34 -4.62 -7.54
C ILE A 28 -11.07 -5.90 -8.32
N ASN A 29 -12.02 -6.28 -9.16
CA ASN A 29 -11.91 -7.45 -10.02
C ASN A 29 -12.16 -7.04 -11.49
N PRO A 30 -11.16 -7.13 -12.37
CA PRO A 30 -11.25 -6.71 -13.77
C PRO A 30 -12.23 -7.55 -14.58
N VAL A 31 -12.53 -8.79 -14.17
CA VAL A 31 -13.47 -9.69 -14.87
C VAL A 31 -14.90 -9.16 -14.79
N TYR A 32 -15.25 -8.47 -13.71
CA TYR A 32 -16.61 -7.97 -13.44
C TYR A 32 -16.70 -6.45 -13.44
N SER A 33 -15.57 -5.74 -13.38
CA SER A 33 -15.58 -4.29 -13.44
C SER A 33 -15.75 -3.82 -14.88
N HIS A 34 -16.91 -3.25 -15.20
CA HIS A 34 -17.13 -2.53 -16.47
C HIS A 34 -16.26 -1.27 -16.64
N GLY A 35 -15.34 -1.00 -15.70
CA GLY A 35 -14.33 0.03 -15.85
C GLY A 35 -13.19 -0.14 -14.86
N ASN A 36 -12.03 0.31 -15.31
CA ASN A 36 -10.80 0.31 -14.54
C ASN A 36 -10.92 1.37 -13.43
N PHE A 37 -11.43 1.01 -12.25
CA PHE A 37 -11.43 1.94 -11.11
C PHE A 37 -10.03 2.50 -10.91
N GLN A 38 -9.91 3.82 -10.87
CA GLN A 38 -8.65 4.52 -10.68
C GLN A 38 -8.79 5.50 -9.53
N TRP A 39 -7.71 5.62 -8.75
CA TRP A 39 -7.57 6.69 -7.77
C TRP A 39 -7.30 8.00 -8.51
N THR A 40 -8.32 8.60 -9.11
CA THR A 40 -8.22 9.94 -9.73
C THR A 40 -8.28 11.04 -8.68
N ILE A 41 -7.83 12.25 -9.01
CA ILE A 41 -7.93 13.42 -8.11
C ILE A 41 -9.38 13.61 -7.62
N ASN A 42 -10.36 13.56 -8.53
CA ASN A 42 -11.78 13.67 -8.18
C ASN A 42 -12.20 12.59 -7.16
N THR A 43 -11.72 11.36 -7.31
CA THR A 43 -12.01 10.28 -6.34
C THR A 43 -11.45 10.59 -4.97
N ILE A 44 -10.24 11.17 -4.89
CA ILE A 44 -9.61 11.58 -3.63
C ILE A 44 -10.38 12.73 -2.97
N GLU A 45 -10.79 13.73 -3.75
CA GLU A 45 -11.52 14.91 -3.26
C GLU A 45 -12.88 14.55 -2.67
N MET A 46 -13.51 13.46 -3.13
CA MET A 46 -14.76 12.96 -2.55
C MET A 46 -14.61 12.36 -1.14
N ILE A 47 -13.40 11.93 -0.76
CA ILE A 47 -13.13 11.22 0.51
C ILE A 47 -12.01 11.89 1.32
N PRO A 48 -12.07 13.21 1.57
CA PRO A 48 -10.95 14.01 2.10
C PRO A 48 -10.53 13.58 3.52
N ASN A 49 -11.39 12.82 4.18
CA ASN A 49 -11.36 12.49 5.58
C ASN A 49 -11.02 11.01 5.84
N LEU A 50 -10.65 10.26 4.80
CA LEU A 50 -10.36 8.84 4.88
C LEU A 50 -9.13 8.57 5.75
N LYS A 51 -9.29 7.68 6.74
CA LYS A 51 -8.23 7.29 7.68
C LYS A 51 -7.71 5.87 7.46
N LYS A 52 -8.55 4.97 6.95
CA LYS A 52 -8.14 3.61 6.61
C LYS A 52 -8.65 3.22 5.23
N LEU A 53 -7.74 2.70 4.44
CA LEU A 53 -8.00 2.19 3.11
C LEU A 53 -7.50 0.75 3.01
N ARG A 54 -8.37 -0.14 2.55
CA ARG A 54 -7.97 -1.46 2.06
C ARG A 54 -8.39 -1.56 0.60
N VAL A 55 -7.46 -2.04 -0.22
CA VAL A 55 -7.70 -2.32 -1.63
C VAL A 55 -7.19 -3.70 -1.96
N THR A 56 -8.08 -4.54 -2.49
CA THR A 56 -7.77 -5.87 -2.98
C THR A 56 -7.93 -5.88 -4.50
N TYR A 57 -6.92 -6.32 -5.22
CA TYR A 57 -6.94 -6.49 -6.67
C TYR A 57 -6.93 -7.98 -6.97
N THR A 58 -7.99 -8.48 -7.59
CA THR A 58 -8.12 -9.89 -8.00
C THR A 58 -7.80 -10.01 -9.48
N ASP A 59 -7.00 -10.99 -9.89
CA ASP A 59 -6.78 -11.38 -11.29
C ASP A 59 -6.27 -10.26 -12.23
N MET A 60 -5.10 -9.71 -11.94
CA MET A 60 -4.46 -8.72 -12.82
C MET A 60 -3.37 -9.34 -13.67
N SER A 61 -3.73 -9.65 -14.91
CA SER A 61 -2.82 -10.03 -16.01
C SER A 61 -1.74 -8.97 -16.30
N THR A 62 -1.92 -7.74 -15.81
CA THR A 62 -0.93 -6.66 -15.87
C THR A 62 -0.89 -5.94 -14.52
N GLY A 63 -0.07 -6.39 -13.57
CA GLY A 63 0.08 -5.80 -12.23
C GLY A 63 0.78 -4.43 -12.20
N LYS A 64 0.50 -3.56 -13.18
CA LYS A 64 1.13 -2.24 -13.30
C LYS A 64 0.44 -1.24 -12.38
N TRP A 65 1.21 -0.70 -11.43
CA TRP A 65 0.76 0.29 -10.44
C TRP A 65 0.11 1.53 -11.06
N GLU A 66 0.64 1.97 -12.20
CA GLU A 66 0.18 3.16 -12.93
C GLU A 66 -1.26 3.03 -13.42
N LYS A 67 -1.70 1.81 -13.78
CA LYS A 67 -3.05 1.55 -14.33
C LYS A 67 -4.17 1.97 -13.37
N TYR A 68 -3.86 2.05 -12.07
CA TYR A 68 -4.81 2.30 -11.01
C TYR A 68 -4.71 3.68 -10.39
N GLY A 69 -3.82 4.53 -10.90
CA GLY A 69 -3.60 5.86 -10.34
C GLY A 69 -3.08 5.83 -8.89
N LEU A 70 -2.40 4.76 -8.47
CA LEU A 70 -1.92 4.63 -7.08
C LEU A 70 -1.00 5.77 -6.65
N ASN A 71 -0.34 6.45 -7.59
CA ASN A 71 0.46 7.66 -7.34
C ASN A 71 -0.37 8.78 -6.67
N ASN A 72 -1.68 8.84 -6.90
CA ASN A 72 -2.55 9.85 -6.31
C ASN A 72 -2.91 9.56 -4.85
N LEU A 73 -2.59 8.36 -4.33
CA LEU A 73 -2.87 8.02 -2.93
C LEU A 73 -2.18 8.98 -1.97
N ILE A 74 -1.03 9.56 -2.34
CA ILE A 74 -0.31 10.58 -1.56
C ILE A 74 -1.21 11.73 -1.10
N ASN A 75 -2.24 12.05 -1.89
CA ASN A 75 -3.18 13.15 -1.63
C ASN A 75 -4.22 12.81 -0.54
N LEU A 76 -4.29 11.57 -0.06
CA LEU A 76 -5.10 11.19 1.10
C LEU A 76 -4.40 11.60 2.40
N CYS A 77 -4.34 12.91 2.66
CA CYS A 77 -3.56 13.53 3.74
C CYS A 77 -3.97 13.10 5.17
N GLN A 78 -5.12 12.44 5.35
CA GLN A 78 -5.59 11.91 6.63
C GLN A 78 -5.40 10.39 6.77
N LEU A 79 -4.82 9.72 5.77
CA LEU A 79 -4.69 8.27 5.76
C LEU A 79 -3.65 7.80 6.77
N GLU A 80 -4.11 7.04 7.75
CA GLU A 80 -3.28 6.48 8.82
C GLU A 80 -2.99 4.98 8.60
N LYS A 81 -3.85 4.28 7.84
CA LYS A 81 -3.69 2.84 7.57
C LYS A 81 -3.98 2.51 6.12
N LEU A 82 -3.06 1.81 5.47
CA LEU A 82 -3.17 1.38 4.09
C LEU A 82 -2.89 -0.13 4.01
N SER A 83 -3.77 -0.84 3.33
CA SER A 83 -3.58 -2.25 2.98
C SER A 83 -3.79 -2.41 1.49
N ILE A 84 -2.76 -2.86 0.78
CA ILE A 84 -2.84 -3.18 -0.64
C ILE A 84 -2.60 -4.69 -0.78
N SER A 85 -3.50 -5.36 -1.48
CA SER A 85 -3.44 -6.80 -1.68
C SER A 85 -3.65 -7.13 -3.14
N TYR A 86 -2.74 -7.90 -3.72
CA TYR A 86 -2.85 -8.43 -5.07
C TYR A 86 -3.00 -9.94 -4.97
N ILE A 87 -4.14 -10.44 -5.44
CA ILE A 87 -4.44 -11.87 -5.54
C ILE A 87 -4.17 -12.24 -7.00
N THR A 88 -2.90 -12.48 -7.31
CA THR A 88 -2.45 -12.85 -8.66
C THR A 88 -1.51 -14.05 -8.59
N PHE A 89 -1.51 -14.87 -9.63
CA PHE A 89 -0.72 -16.12 -9.66
C PHE A 89 0.49 -16.07 -10.58
N ASN A 90 0.73 -14.97 -11.33
CA ASN A 90 1.79 -14.96 -12.35
C ASN A 90 2.21 -13.55 -12.83
N VAL A 91 2.77 -12.70 -11.96
CA VAL A 91 3.22 -11.35 -12.36
C VAL A 91 4.72 -11.20 -12.11
N ALA A 92 5.44 -10.61 -13.07
CA ALA A 92 6.83 -10.22 -12.89
C ALA A 92 6.97 -9.19 -11.76
N SER A 93 8.16 -9.10 -11.17
CA SER A 93 8.45 -8.03 -10.21
C SER A 93 8.28 -6.68 -10.91
N ASP A 94 7.50 -5.77 -10.30
CA ASP A 94 7.28 -4.41 -10.81
C ASP A 94 7.71 -3.42 -9.72
N PRO A 95 8.70 -2.54 -9.95
CA PRO A 95 9.05 -1.52 -8.99
C PRO A 95 7.94 -0.48 -8.83
N PHE A 96 7.99 0.31 -7.76
CA PHE A 96 7.16 1.52 -7.70
C PHE A 96 7.46 2.44 -8.89
N PRO A 97 6.44 3.09 -9.48
CA PRO A 97 6.64 4.12 -10.48
C PRO A 97 7.56 5.23 -9.96
N GLU A 98 8.28 5.89 -10.87
CA GLU A 98 9.10 7.05 -10.51
C GLU A 98 8.22 8.14 -9.87
N GLY A 99 8.71 8.72 -8.76
CA GLY A 99 7.97 9.73 -8.01
C GLY A 99 6.80 9.20 -7.17
N PHE A 100 6.59 7.88 -7.10
CA PHE A 100 5.60 7.30 -6.18
C PHE A 100 5.95 7.64 -4.73
N ALA A 101 4.94 8.04 -3.96
CA ALA A 101 5.08 8.29 -2.53
C ALA A 101 3.79 7.95 -1.79
N PHE A 102 3.96 7.55 -0.54
CA PHE A 102 2.86 7.24 0.36
C PHE A 102 2.39 8.48 1.14
N PRO A 103 1.14 8.49 1.64
CA PRO A 103 0.67 9.52 2.56
C PRO A 103 1.57 9.66 3.79
N LEU A 104 1.94 10.89 4.13
CA LEU A 104 2.90 11.16 5.20
C LEU A 104 2.41 10.74 6.59
N LYS A 105 1.09 10.76 6.86
CA LYS A 105 0.50 10.36 8.16
C LYS A 105 0.36 8.85 8.33
N LEU A 106 0.86 8.05 7.40
CA LEU A 106 0.68 6.61 7.41
C LEU A 106 1.40 5.98 8.60
N LYS A 107 0.64 5.31 9.46
CA LYS A 107 1.13 4.60 10.65
C LYS A 107 1.21 3.09 10.45
N LYS A 108 0.35 2.54 9.57
CA LYS A 108 0.32 1.11 9.28
C LYS A 108 0.25 0.86 7.79
N LEU A 109 1.20 0.09 7.27
CA LEU A 109 1.23 -0.37 5.89
C LEU A 109 1.19 -1.91 5.86
N SER A 110 0.29 -2.46 5.04
CA SER A 110 0.25 -3.89 4.73
C SER A 110 0.31 -4.07 3.23
N LEU A 111 1.29 -4.84 2.77
CA LEU A 111 1.46 -5.23 1.36
C LEU A 111 1.31 -6.74 1.27
N VAL A 112 0.49 -7.22 0.34
CA VAL A 112 0.22 -8.64 0.13
C VAL A 112 0.27 -8.93 -1.36
N GLY A 113 1.11 -9.86 -1.82
CA GLY A 113 1.17 -10.25 -3.23
C GLY A 113 1.62 -9.16 -4.21
N CYS A 114 2.13 -8.02 -3.72
CA CYS A 114 2.56 -6.89 -4.55
C CYS A 114 3.80 -7.17 -5.41
N ARG A 115 4.59 -8.21 -5.09
CA ARG A 115 5.81 -8.61 -5.80
C ARG A 115 6.77 -7.44 -6.11
N LEU A 116 6.96 -6.52 -5.17
CA LEU A 116 7.90 -5.40 -5.32
C LEU A 116 9.35 -5.88 -5.10
N PRO A 117 10.36 -5.33 -5.78
CA PRO A 117 11.75 -5.59 -5.43
C PRO A 117 12.08 -4.94 -4.08
N TRP A 118 13.00 -5.53 -3.30
CA TRP A 118 13.43 -4.97 -2.01
C TRP A 118 13.91 -3.51 -2.09
N GLN A 119 14.56 -3.12 -3.19
CA GLN A 119 15.00 -1.75 -3.43
C GLN A 119 13.84 -0.74 -3.43
N GLY A 120 12.64 -1.21 -3.82
CA GLY A 120 11.42 -0.41 -3.79
C GLY A 120 10.99 -0.02 -2.37
N LEU A 121 11.40 -0.77 -1.33
CA LEU A 121 11.03 -0.43 0.06
C LEU A 121 11.72 0.82 0.62
N THR A 122 12.71 1.39 -0.07
CA THR A 122 13.34 2.66 0.35
C THR A 122 12.30 3.77 0.58
N VAL A 123 11.24 3.82 -0.25
CA VAL A 123 10.14 4.79 -0.09
C VAL A 123 9.27 4.52 1.14
N VAL A 124 9.20 3.27 1.59
CA VAL A 124 8.52 2.89 2.84
C VAL A 124 9.41 3.24 4.03
N GLY A 125 10.73 3.04 3.90
CA GLY A 125 11.73 3.42 4.89
C GLY A 125 11.75 4.90 5.23
N SER A 126 11.39 5.79 4.30
CA SER A 126 11.34 7.23 4.55
C SER A 126 10.07 7.71 5.28
N LEU A 127 9.11 6.82 5.57
CA LEU A 127 7.85 7.23 6.20
C LEU A 127 8.07 7.63 7.67
N PRO A 128 7.77 8.89 8.04
CA PRO A 128 8.17 9.45 9.34
C PRO A 128 7.38 8.91 10.52
N TYR A 129 6.16 8.40 10.30
CA TYR A 129 5.25 7.93 11.35
C TYR A 129 4.87 6.46 11.23
N LEU A 130 5.55 5.70 10.37
CA LEU A 130 5.23 4.30 10.14
C LEU A 130 5.61 3.46 11.37
N GLU A 131 4.61 2.93 12.07
CA GLU A 131 4.80 2.10 13.27
C GLU A 131 4.70 0.61 12.98
N VAL A 132 3.92 0.24 11.96
CA VAL A 132 3.61 -1.16 11.62
C VAL A 132 3.81 -1.39 10.13
N LEU A 133 4.70 -2.31 9.79
CA LEU A 133 4.90 -2.80 8.43
C LEU A 133 4.55 -4.29 8.38
N LYS A 134 3.68 -4.68 7.45
CA LYS A 134 3.33 -6.09 7.20
C LYS A 134 3.56 -6.43 5.75
N LEU A 135 4.40 -7.43 5.52
CA LEU A 135 4.81 -7.95 4.23
C LEU A 135 4.39 -9.43 4.18
N LYS A 136 3.55 -9.79 3.21
CA LYS A 136 2.92 -11.12 3.15
C LYS A 136 2.85 -11.66 1.73
N SER A 137 2.95 -12.99 1.59
CA SER A 137 2.56 -13.72 0.38
C SER A 137 3.20 -13.15 -0.89
N ASP A 138 4.51 -13.28 -1.02
CA ASP A 138 5.30 -12.70 -2.13
C ASP A 138 5.08 -11.19 -2.32
N SER A 139 4.83 -10.43 -1.25
CA SER A 139 4.71 -8.98 -1.37
C SER A 139 6.02 -8.33 -1.81
N LEU A 140 7.14 -8.95 -1.46
CA LEU A 140 8.49 -8.58 -1.87
C LEU A 140 9.17 -9.75 -2.58
N VAL A 141 10.02 -9.44 -3.54
CA VAL A 141 10.81 -10.41 -4.32
C VAL A 141 12.30 -10.11 -4.16
N GLY A 142 13.06 -11.16 -3.92
CA GLY A 142 14.51 -11.16 -3.85
C GLY A 142 15.01 -11.77 -2.55
N ARG A 143 16.21 -12.33 -2.59
CA ARG A 143 16.78 -13.07 -1.46
C ARG A 143 17.42 -12.20 -0.39
N CYS A 144 17.67 -10.92 -0.67
CA CYS A 144 18.40 -10.04 0.23
C CYS A 144 17.67 -8.72 0.43
N TRP A 145 17.33 -8.42 1.69
CA TRP A 145 16.89 -7.10 2.11
C TRP A 145 18.05 -6.33 2.73
N LYS A 146 18.35 -5.16 2.18
CA LYS A 146 19.32 -4.21 2.74
C LYS A 146 18.58 -2.96 3.23
N SER A 147 18.52 -2.76 4.54
CA SER A 147 17.98 -1.53 5.13
C SER A 147 19.11 -0.57 5.46
N LYS A 148 18.94 0.70 5.11
CA LYS A 148 19.96 1.75 5.31
C LYS A 148 19.77 2.48 6.64
N GLN A 149 20.84 3.09 7.14
CA GLN A 149 20.77 3.98 8.28
C GLN A 149 19.71 5.08 8.09
N GLY A 150 18.87 5.29 9.12
CA GLY A 150 17.83 6.33 9.13
C GLY A 150 16.52 5.94 8.46
N GLU A 151 16.42 4.75 7.85
CA GLU A 151 15.13 4.21 7.41
C GLU A 151 14.30 3.75 8.63
N TYR A 152 12.96 3.74 8.47
CA TYR A 152 12.00 3.24 9.44
C TYR A 152 12.08 3.88 10.84
N PRO A 153 12.12 5.22 10.96
CA PRO A 153 12.46 5.92 12.21
C PRO A 153 11.50 5.68 13.38
N GLN A 154 10.27 5.24 13.12
CA GLN A 154 9.23 4.99 14.13
C GLN A 154 8.72 3.55 14.12
N LEU A 155 9.37 2.63 13.39
CA LEU A 155 8.85 1.28 13.22
C LEU A 155 8.97 0.50 14.54
N LYS A 156 7.83 -0.01 15.00
CA LYS A 156 7.71 -0.79 16.24
C LYS A 156 7.38 -2.25 15.96
N TYR A 157 6.80 -2.54 14.80
CA TYR A 157 6.36 -3.87 14.43
C TYR A 157 6.60 -4.13 12.95
N LEU A 158 7.34 -5.20 12.68
CA LEU A 158 7.53 -5.76 11.36
C LEU A 158 7.00 -7.19 11.33
N LEU A 159 6.19 -7.50 10.32
CA LEU A 159 5.81 -8.87 9.99
C LEU A 159 6.27 -9.18 8.58
N MET A 160 7.01 -10.28 8.45
CA MET A 160 7.38 -10.91 7.18
C MET A 160 6.80 -12.32 7.18
N GLN A 161 6.00 -12.64 6.18
CA GLN A 161 5.30 -13.93 6.06
C GLN A 161 5.29 -14.36 4.60
N ASP A 162 5.62 -15.63 4.33
CA ASP A 162 5.59 -16.20 2.98
C ASP A 162 6.36 -15.32 1.97
N LEU A 163 7.63 -15.02 2.26
CA LEU A 163 8.55 -14.25 1.41
C LEU A 163 9.77 -15.11 1.05
N ASP A 164 10.45 -14.78 -0.06
CA ASP A 164 11.66 -15.46 -0.55
C ASP A 164 12.98 -14.90 0.02
N ILE A 165 12.90 -14.25 1.19
CA ILE A 165 14.06 -13.65 1.87
C ILE A 165 14.97 -14.72 2.49
N GLU A 166 16.26 -14.67 2.14
CA GLU A 166 17.30 -15.52 2.74
C GLU A 166 18.20 -14.72 3.69
N TYR A 167 18.49 -13.46 3.34
CA TYR A 167 19.42 -12.60 4.08
C TYR A 167 18.78 -11.25 4.39
N TRP A 168 18.98 -10.79 5.62
CA TRP A 168 18.63 -9.45 6.04
C TRP A 168 19.89 -8.73 6.53
N GLN A 169 20.35 -7.75 5.75
CA GLN A 169 21.49 -6.92 6.09
C GLN A 169 20.99 -5.57 6.61
N MET A 170 21.30 -5.29 7.87
CA MET A 170 21.01 -4.02 8.51
C MET A 170 22.32 -3.28 8.73
N GLU A 171 22.36 -1.99 8.41
CA GLU A 171 23.32 -1.10 9.07
C GLU A 171 22.88 -0.94 10.53
N ASP A 172 23.82 -0.92 11.48
CA ASP A 172 23.63 -1.10 12.94
C ASP A 172 22.57 -0.19 13.62
N THR A 173 21.95 0.74 12.91
CA THR A 173 20.94 1.69 13.40
C THR A 173 19.65 1.75 12.56
N ALA A 174 19.37 0.72 11.75
CA ALA A 174 18.22 0.70 10.83
C ALA A 174 16.83 0.60 11.52
N PHE A 175 16.77 0.19 12.80
CA PHE A 175 15.52 0.20 13.58
C PHE A 175 15.77 0.79 14.97
N PRO A 176 14.79 1.51 15.55
CA PRO A 176 14.89 1.98 16.92
C PRO A 176 15.04 0.78 17.85
N THR A 177 16.15 0.72 18.59
CA THR A 177 16.34 -0.26 19.66
C THR A 177 15.30 0.01 20.74
N SER A 178 14.57 -1.01 21.17
CA SER A 178 13.71 -0.87 22.34
C SER A 178 14.60 -0.59 23.55
N SER A 179 14.56 0.61 24.11
CA SER A 179 15.01 0.81 25.48
C SER A 179 14.06 0.04 26.39
N ALA A 180 14.51 -1.11 26.88
CA ALA A 180 13.84 -1.80 27.98
C ALA A 180 13.87 -0.90 29.23
N PRO A 181 12.79 -0.86 30.03
CA PRO A 181 12.79 -0.20 31.33
C PRO A 181 13.74 -0.86 32.34
#